data_AF-A0A415E356-F1
#
_entry.id   AF-A0A415E356-F1
#
_cell.length_a   1.000
_cell.length_b   1.000
_cell.length_c   1.000
_cell.angle_alpha   90.00
_cell.angle_beta   90.00
_cell.angle_gamma   90.00
#
_symmetry.space_group_name_H-M   'P 1'
#
loop_
_entity.id
_entity.type
_entity.pdbx_description
1 polymer ?
#
loop_
_entity_poly.entity_id
_entity_poly.type
_entity_poly.pdbx_seq_one_letter_code
_entity_poly.pdbx_strand_id
1 'polypeptide(L)'
;MEHRLNKKVILFCFSLILVIISLIATPTIYSFLCYEKNQVGESYGKAAEMIDGSGFLKNPDLIEIIADNGKKGYVRKSDYYITQPNNPEEAIVYMKKLSAIPVYKNDGITKIGELNLHIEVRETSNFRKKKVRTECLK
;
A
#
# COMPACT_ATOMS: atom_id res chain seq x y z
N MET A 1 30.09 -7.68 55.41
CA MET A 1 31.02 -8.09 54.34
C MET A 1 30.70 -7.28 53.10
N GLU A 2 31.45 -6.20 52.84
CA GLU A 2 31.27 -5.39 51.63
C GLU A 2 31.86 -6.14 50.43
N HIS A 3 30.98 -6.63 49.55
CA HIS A 3 31.39 -7.25 48.29
C HIS A 3 31.88 -6.15 47.33
N ARG A 4 33.19 -5.88 47.31
CA ARG A 4 33.80 -4.91 46.39
C ARG A 4 33.77 -5.45 44.96
N LEU A 5 32.67 -5.17 44.26
CA LEU A 5 32.48 -5.56 42.88
C LEU A 5 33.52 -4.87 41.99
N ASN A 6 34.34 -5.68 41.30
CA ASN A 6 35.47 -5.18 40.51
C ASN A 6 34.97 -4.40 39.29
N LYS A 7 35.38 -3.12 39.17
CA LYS A 7 34.98 -2.24 38.06
C LYS A 7 35.25 -2.86 36.68
N LYS A 8 36.31 -3.67 36.53
CA LYS A 8 36.60 -4.39 35.28
C LYS A 8 35.57 -5.48 34.97
N VAL A 9 35.06 -6.16 36.01
CA VAL A 9 34.01 -7.17 35.88
C VAL A 9 32.68 -6.51 35.53
N ILE A 10 32.37 -5.35 36.14
CA ILE A 10 31.17 -4.57 35.79
C ILE A 10 31.21 -4.12 34.33
N LEU A 11 32.33 -3.53 33.89
CA LEU A 11 32.53 -3.08 32.50
C LEU A 11 32.40 -4.22 31.50
N PHE A 12 32.92 -5.41 31.84
CA PHE A 12 32.80 -6.60 31.00
C PHE A 12 31.36 -7.12 30.91
N CYS A 13 30.62 -7.14 32.03
CA CYS A 13 29.21 -7.54 32.00
C CYS A 13 28.36 -6.56 31.17
N PHE A 14 28.59 -5.25 31.28
CA PHE A 14 27.88 -4.26 30.48
C PHE A 14 28.17 -4.39 28.98
N SER A 15 29.43 -4.66 28.59
CA SER A 15 29.75 -4.86 27.17
C SER A 15 29.11 -6.13 26.61
N LEU A 16 29.07 -7.21 27.39
CA LEU A 16 28.42 -8.46 26.99
C LEU A 16 26.90 -8.28 26.83
N ILE A 17 26.27 -7.53 27.73
CA ILE A 17 24.84 -7.21 27.67
C ILE A 17 24.52 -6.36 26.43
N LEU A 18 25.34 -5.36 26.08
CA LEU A 18 25.12 -4.55 24.88
C LEU A 18 25.25 -5.35 23.57
N VAL A 19 26.19 -6.30 23.50
CA VAL A 19 26.34 -7.20 22.34
C VAL A 19 25.14 -8.14 22.20
N ILE A 20 24.63 -8.66 23.31
CA ILE A 20 23.45 -9.53 23.33
C ILE A 20 22.20 -8.73 22.90
N ILE A 21 22.04 -7.48 23.37
CA ILE A 21 20.93 -6.61 22.97
C ILE A 21 20.97 -6.32 21.46
N SER A 22 22.15 -6.09 20.85
CA SER A 22 22.22 -5.84 19.41
C SER A 22 21.91 -7.09 18.57
N LEU A 23 22.29 -8.29 19.03
CA LEU A 23 21.94 -9.55 18.36
C LEU A 23 20.44 -9.86 18.38
N ILE A 24 19.75 -9.51 19.47
CA ILE A 24 18.32 -9.81 19.65
C ILE A 24 17.43 -8.72 19.05
N ALA A 25 17.82 -7.45 19.17
CA ALA A 25 17.02 -6.33 18.71
C ALA A 25 17.05 -6.15 17.18
N THR A 26 18.11 -6.58 16.49
CA THR A 26 18.23 -6.37 15.04
C THR A 26 17.09 -7.02 14.22
N PRO A 27 16.75 -8.32 14.35
CA PRO A 27 15.67 -8.91 13.54
C PRO A 27 14.28 -8.36 13.88
N THR A 28 14.07 -7.92 15.12
CA THR A 28 12.79 -7.37 15.59
C THR A 28 12.55 -5.93 15.12
N ILE A 29 13.61 -5.14 14.95
CA ILE A 29 13.47 -3.77 14.41
C ILE A 29 13.25 -3.80 12.89
N TYR A 30 13.89 -4.72 12.16
CA TYR A 30 13.74 -4.82 10.69
C TYR A 30 12.34 -5.25 10.24
N SER A 31 11.62 -6.03 11.05
CA SER A 31 10.25 -6.44 10.73
C SER A 31 9.23 -5.30 10.79
N PHE A 32 9.56 -4.18 11.45
CA PHE A 32 8.67 -3.02 11.57
C PHE A 32 8.64 -2.13 10.31
N LEU A 33 9.59 -2.31 9.38
CA LEU A 33 9.66 -1.53 8.13
C LEU A 33 8.96 -2.20 6.94
N CYS A 34 8.39 -3.38 7.12
CA CYS A 34 7.74 -4.14 6.06
C CYS A 34 6.25 -4.34 6.39
N TYR A 35 5.40 -4.30 5.36
CA TYR A 35 3.99 -4.66 5.54
C TYR A 35 3.91 -6.08 6.08
N GLU A 36 2.96 -6.29 7.00
CA GLU A 36 2.58 -7.64 7.41
C GLU A 36 2.16 -8.46 6.18
N LYS A 37 2.44 -9.76 6.24
CA LYS A 37 2.10 -10.70 5.18
C LYS A 37 1.08 -11.72 5.67
N ASN A 38 0.15 -12.08 4.80
CA ASN A 38 -0.82 -13.13 5.06
C ASN A 38 -0.20 -14.53 4.85
N GLN A 39 -1.00 -15.59 5.05
CA GLN A 39 -0.54 -16.98 4.95
C GLN A 39 -0.08 -17.38 3.53
N VAL A 40 -0.53 -16.67 2.50
CA VAL A 40 -0.11 -16.88 1.11
C VAL A 40 1.04 -15.95 0.69
N GLY A 41 1.55 -15.13 1.62
CA GLY A 41 2.72 -14.28 1.42
C GLY A 41 2.43 -12.90 0.82
N GLU A 42 1.16 -12.54 0.62
CA GLU A 42 0.75 -11.21 0.15
C GLU A 42 0.87 -10.20 1.27
N SER A 43 1.42 -9.02 0.95
CA SER A 43 1.48 -7.88 1.87
C SER A 43 0.14 -7.16 1.97
N TYR A 44 -0.26 -6.72 3.17
CA TYR A 44 -1.49 -5.95 3.37
C TYR A 44 -1.29 -4.68 4.23
N GLY A 45 -2.06 -3.64 3.96
CA GLY A 45 -1.98 -2.38 4.71
C GLY A 45 -2.60 -1.18 3.98
N LYS A 46 -2.33 0.03 4.47
CA LYS A 46 -2.73 1.26 3.79
C LYS A 46 -1.81 1.54 2.60
N ALA A 47 -2.34 2.23 1.60
CA ALA A 47 -1.53 2.71 0.49
C ALA A 47 -0.52 3.75 0.97
N ALA A 48 0.66 3.78 0.35
CA ALA A 48 1.70 4.78 0.53
C ALA A 48 2.17 4.98 1.99
N GLU A 49 2.07 3.95 2.84
CA GLU A 49 2.53 4.02 4.23
C GLU A 49 4.03 3.68 4.37
N MET A 50 4.60 2.97 3.40
CA MET A 50 5.98 2.50 3.44
C MET A 50 6.82 3.03 2.28
N ILE A 51 8.11 3.18 2.56
CA ILE A 51 9.15 3.53 1.58
C ILE A 51 9.95 2.25 1.31
N ASP A 52 10.17 1.91 0.04
CA ASP A 52 11.02 0.79 -0.33
C ASP A 52 12.52 1.09 -0.21
N GLY A 53 13.36 0.09 -0.44
CA GLY A 53 14.82 0.24 -0.39
C GLY A 53 15.39 1.23 -1.41
N SER A 54 14.61 1.67 -2.40
CA SER A 54 14.98 2.72 -3.36
C SER A 54 14.50 4.12 -2.98
N GLY A 55 13.82 4.28 -1.84
CA GLY A 55 13.32 5.57 -1.40
C GLY A 55 11.96 5.95 -2.00
N PHE A 56 11.27 5.04 -2.70
CA PHE A 56 9.96 5.29 -3.29
C PHE A 56 8.83 4.73 -2.43
N LEU A 57 7.67 5.40 -2.48
CA LEU A 57 6.47 4.91 -1.81
C LEU A 57 6.04 3.57 -2.40
N LYS A 58 5.91 2.57 -1.53
CA LYS A 58 5.50 1.22 -1.89
C LYS A 58 4.12 0.92 -1.34
N ASN A 59 3.23 0.46 -2.22
CA ASN A 59 1.92 -0.05 -1.85
C ASN A 59 2.01 -1.56 -1.54
N PRO A 60 1.17 -2.05 -0.61
CA PRO A 60 1.01 -3.48 -0.37
C PRO A 60 0.28 -4.16 -1.55
N ASP A 61 0.30 -5.49 -1.57
CA ASP A 61 -0.44 -6.30 -2.55
C ASP A 61 -1.95 -6.19 -2.31
N LEU A 62 -2.36 -6.09 -1.04
CA LEU A 62 -3.71 -5.91 -0.55
C LEU A 62 -3.86 -4.52 0.09
N ILE A 63 -4.59 -3.62 -0.56
CA ILE A 63 -4.73 -2.21 -0.16
C ILE A 63 -6.03 -2.01 0.61
N GLU A 64 -5.93 -1.41 1.80
CA GLU A 64 -7.06 -1.13 2.68
C GLU A 64 -8.12 -0.23 2.02
N ILE A 65 -9.40 -0.63 2.12
CA ILE A 65 -10.56 0.14 1.65
C ILE A 65 -11.81 -0.15 2.49
N ILE A 66 -12.86 0.66 2.31
CA ILE A 66 -14.21 0.41 2.80
C ILE A 66 -15.07 -0.04 1.61
N ALA A 67 -15.64 -1.24 1.71
CA ALA A 67 -16.58 -1.77 0.71
C ALA A 67 -17.91 -1.01 0.74
N ASP A 68 -18.74 -1.17 -0.30
CA ASP A 68 -20.05 -0.51 -0.40
C ASP A 68 -21.01 -0.90 0.73
N ASN A 69 -20.79 -2.08 1.32
CA ASN A 69 -21.54 -2.56 2.48
C ASN A 69 -21.04 -1.97 3.83
N GLY A 70 -20.12 -1.01 3.79
CA GLY A 70 -19.54 -0.34 4.96
C GLY A 70 -18.47 -1.15 5.70
N LYS A 71 -18.13 -2.37 5.25
CA LYS A 71 -17.09 -3.18 5.90
C LYS A 71 -15.70 -2.76 5.42
N LYS A 72 -14.80 -2.58 6.38
CA LYS A 72 -13.37 -2.41 6.12
C LYS A 72 -12.76 -3.73 5.63
N GLY A 73 -12.00 -3.67 4.54
CA GLY A 73 -11.31 -4.80 3.95
C GLY A 73 -10.14 -4.36 3.08
N TYR A 74 -9.77 -5.20 2.12
CA TYR A 74 -8.63 -4.99 1.25
C TYR A 74 -8.95 -5.33 -0.20
N VAL A 75 -8.46 -4.52 -1.13
CA VAL A 75 -8.52 -4.78 -2.57
C VAL A 75 -7.15 -5.24 -3.04
N ARG A 76 -7.11 -6.31 -3.84
CA ARG A 76 -5.86 -6.79 -4.44
C ARG A 76 -5.44 -5.84 -5.57
N LYS A 77 -4.17 -5.45 -5.57
CA LYS A 77 -3.58 -4.56 -6.58
C LYS A 77 -3.83 -5.03 -8.01
N SER A 78 -3.71 -6.34 -8.27
CA SER A 78 -3.96 -6.93 -9.60
C SER A 78 -5.41 -6.83 -10.07
N ASP A 79 -6.37 -6.70 -9.15
CA ASP A 79 -7.79 -6.66 -9.49
C ASP A 79 -8.19 -5.28 -10.05
N TYR A 80 -7.39 -4.24 -9.76
CA TYR A 80 -7.58 -2.89 -10.28
C TYR A 80 -6.56 -2.49 -11.36
N TYR A 81 -5.27 -2.88 -11.23
CA TYR A 81 -4.25 -2.60 -12.24
C TYR A 81 -4.29 -3.64 -13.36
N ILE A 82 -5.30 -3.57 -14.22
CA ILE A 82 -5.29 -4.27 -15.50
C ILE A 82 -4.47 -3.42 -16.49
N THR A 83 -3.83 -4.08 -17.46
CA THR A 83 -3.09 -3.41 -18.54
C THR A 83 -3.88 -2.26 -19.13
N GLN A 84 -3.23 -1.10 -19.26
CA GLN A 84 -3.85 0.10 -19.82
C GLN A 84 -4.39 -0.22 -21.24
N PRO A 85 -5.67 0.06 -21.51
CA PRO A 85 -6.25 -0.19 -22.84
C PRO A 85 -5.55 0.67 -23.89
N ASN A 86 -5.30 0.12 -25.07
CA ASN A 86 -4.57 0.80 -26.15
C ASN A 86 -5.50 1.53 -27.13
N ASN A 87 -6.79 1.23 -27.09
CA ASN A 87 -7.81 1.83 -27.95
C ASN A 87 -9.14 2.05 -27.19
N PRO A 88 -10.04 2.90 -27.73
CA PRO A 88 -11.32 3.19 -27.10
C PRO A 88 -12.21 1.97 -26.86
N GLU A 89 -12.19 0.99 -27.76
CA GLU A 89 -13.00 -0.23 -27.66
C GLU A 89 -12.55 -1.09 -26.46
N GLU A 90 -11.23 -1.26 -26.29
CA GLU A 90 -10.63 -1.90 -25.12
C GLU A 90 -10.93 -1.13 -23.84
N ALA A 91 -11.00 0.21 -23.89
CA ALA A 91 -11.32 1.02 -22.73
C ALA A 91 -12.75 0.75 -22.22
N ILE A 92 -13.72 0.53 -23.11
CA ILE A 92 -15.10 0.18 -22.71
C ILE A 92 -15.12 -1.18 -21.99
N VAL A 93 -14.39 -2.17 -22.51
CA VAL A 93 -14.28 -3.49 -21.88
C VAL A 93 -13.58 -3.39 -20.52
N TYR A 94 -12.51 -2.61 -20.44
CA TYR A 94 -11.77 -2.32 -19.21
C TYR A 94 -12.68 -1.68 -18.14
N MET A 95 -13.45 -0.67 -18.52
CA MET A 95 -14.39 0.00 -17.62
C MET A 95 -15.47 -0.95 -17.10
N LYS A 96 -15.98 -1.84 -17.96
CA LYS A 96 -16.96 -2.86 -17.53
C LYS A 96 -16.35 -3.83 -16.53
N LYS A 97 -15.08 -4.20 -16.67
CA LYS A 97 -14.39 -5.10 -15.73
C LYS A 97 -14.14 -4.45 -14.36
N LEU A 98 -13.91 -3.14 -14.32
CA LEU A 98 -13.74 -2.39 -13.08
C LEU A 98 -15.06 -2.07 -12.35
N SER A 99 -16.21 -2.45 -12.92
CA SER A 99 -17.51 -2.13 -12.33
C SER A 99 -17.71 -2.70 -10.93
N ALA A 100 -17.17 -3.89 -10.64
CA ALA A 100 -17.27 -4.53 -9.33
C ALA A 100 -15.91 -5.11 -8.92
N ILE A 101 -15.22 -4.41 -8.01
CA ILE A 101 -13.93 -4.85 -7.47
C ILE A 101 -14.18 -5.63 -6.18
N PRO A 102 -13.72 -6.89 -6.06
CA PRO A 102 -13.90 -7.66 -4.84
C PRO A 102 -13.09 -7.06 -3.68
N VAL A 103 -13.71 -7.02 -2.50
CA VAL A 103 -13.06 -6.62 -1.25
C VAL A 103 -12.89 -7.85 -0.37
N TYR A 104 -11.65 -8.15 -0.01
CA TYR A 104 -11.25 -9.31 0.77
C TYR A 104 -10.96 -8.94 2.23
N LYS A 105 -10.86 -9.96 3.07
CA LYS A 105 -10.23 -9.87 4.38
C LYS A 105 -8.69 -9.78 4.22
N ASN A 106 -7.96 -9.55 5.31
CA ASN A 106 -6.50 -9.55 5.32
C ASN A 106 -5.87 -10.88 4.88
N ASP A 107 -6.63 -11.99 4.87
CA ASP A 107 -6.19 -13.27 4.35
C ASP A 107 -6.06 -13.33 2.82
N GLY A 108 -6.56 -12.33 2.08
CA GLY A 108 -6.52 -12.29 0.60
C GLY A 108 -7.40 -13.33 -0.10
N ILE A 109 -8.18 -14.10 0.65
CA ILE A 109 -8.99 -15.23 0.15
C ILE A 109 -10.47 -15.00 0.44
N THR A 110 -10.80 -14.58 1.67
CA THR A 110 -12.18 -14.42 2.09
C THR A 110 -12.75 -13.12 1.54
N LYS A 111 -13.67 -13.22 0.57
CA LYS A 111 -14.42 -12.07 0.06
C LYS A 111 -15.46 -11.61 1.09
N ILE A 112 -15.40 -10.33 1.47
CA ILE A 112 -16.28 -9.71 2.48
C ILE A 112 -17.20 -8.61 1.92
N GLY A 113 -16.97 -8.20 0.68
CA GLY A 113 -17.76 -7.18 -0.01
C GLY A 113 -17.29 -6.93 -1.44
N GLU A 114 -17.83 -5.87 -2.01
CA GLU A 114 -17.49 -5.36 -3.33
C GLU A 114 -17.44 -3.83 -3.27
N LEU A 115 -16.66 -3.24 -4.16
CA LEU A 115 -16.61 -1.81 -4.42
C LEU A 115 -17.10 -1.58 -5.84
N ASN A 116 -18.21 -0.85 -5.99
CA ASN A 116 -18.75 -0.48 -7.29
C ASN A 116 -18.24 0.89 -7.72
N LEU A 117 -17.43 0.92 -8.77
CA LEU A 117 -16.95 2.18 -9.35
C LEU A 117 -18.02 2.74 -10.29
N HIS A 118 -18.81 3.69 -9.80
CA HIS A 118 -19.73 4.43 -10.66
C HIS A 118 -18.96 5.48 -11.48
N ILE A 119 -18.60 5.13 -12.71
CA ILE A 119 -17.94 6.07 -13.65
C ILE A 119 -19.00 6.64 -14.59
N GLU A 120 -19.33 7.92 -14.41
CA GLU A 120 -20.16 8.66 -15.35
C GLU A 120 -19.30 9.19 -16.50
N VAL A 121 -19.39 8.54 -17.67
CA VAL A 121 -18.73 9.05 -18.88
C VAL A 121 -19.52 10.26 -19.37
N ARG A 122 -19.06 11.47 -19.06
CA ARG A 122 -19.59 12.69 -19.67
C ARG A 122 -19.09 12.78 -21.11
N GLU A 123 -19.98 12.61 -22.07
CA GLU A 123 -19.70 12.92 -23.47
C GLU A 123 -19.27 14.39 -23.58
N THR A 124 -18.02 14.64 -23.97
CA THR A 124 -17.48 15.98 -24.21
C THR A 124 -17.89 16.54 -25.57
N SER A 125 -19.09 16.20 -26.06
CA SER A 125 -19.63 16.67 -27.35
C SER A 125 -19.85 18.20 -27.40
N ASN A 126 -19.67 18.91 -26.28
CA ASN A 126 -19.90 20.35 -26.17
C ASN A 126 -18.70 21.19 -25.69
N PHE A 127 -17.45 20.67 -25.73
CA PHE A 127 -16.27 21.56 -25.70
C PHE A 127 -16.11 22.24 -27.07
N ARG A 128 -17.18 22.93 -27.51
CA ARG A 128 -17.25 23.74 -28.71
C ARG A 128 -16.10 24.74 -28.65
N LYS A 129 -15.11 24.53 -29.52
CA LYS A 129 -14.21 25.52 -30.12
C LYS A 129 -14.36 26.92 -29.53
N LYS A 130 -13.89 27.17 -28.31
CA LYS A 130 -13.61 28.54 -27.90
C LYS A 130 -12.34 28.90 -28.66
N LYS A 131 -12.53 29.45 -29.87
CA LYS A 131 -11.49 30.10 -30.64
C LYS A 131 -10.83 31.09 -29.69
N VAL A 132 -9.63 30.76 -29.22
CA VAL A 132 -8.81 31.68 -28.42
C VAL A 132 -8.52 32.84 -29.36
N ARG A 133 -9.26 33.92 -29.17
CA ARG A 133 -9.05 35.17 -29.89
C ARG A 133 -7.86 35.82 -29.19
N THR A 134 -6.66 35.56 -29.69
CA THR A 134 -5.45 36.26 -29.25
C THR A 134 -5.52 37.68 -29.81
N GLU A 135 -6.28 38.55 -29.15
CA GLU A 135 -6.10 39.98 -29.29
C GLU A 135 -4.98 40.37 -28.32
N CYS A 136 -3.74 40.27 -28.79
CA CYS A 136 -2.67 41.09 -28.21
C CYS A 136 -2.94 42.53 -28.63
N LEU A 137 -3.24 43.38 -27.65
CA LEU A 137 -3.27 44.82 -27.78
C LEU A 137 -1.97 45.31 -28.44
N LYS A 138 -2.13 46.13 -29.48
CA LYS A 138 -1.06 46.94 -30.08
C LYS A 138 -0.60 48.04 -29.13
#